data_AF-A0A450V2L9-F1
#
_entry.id   AF-A0A450V2L9-F1
#
_cell.length_a   1.000
_cell.length_b   1.000
_cell.length_c   1.000
_cell.angle_alpha   90.00
_cell.angle_beta   90.00
_cell.angle_gamma   90.00
#
_symmetry.space_group_name_H-M   'P 1'
#
loop_
_entity.id
_entity.type
_entity.pdbx_description
1 polymer ?
#
loop_
_entity_poly.entity_id
_entity_poly.type
_entity_poly.pdbx_seq_one_letter_code
_entity_poly.pdbx_strand_id
1 'polypeptide(L)'
;MTFDRRKSLATFADITRQWWWEMAGEYERFISGAVVDELESGNYPNQEKIIALVSGVSLLPRLDDLDGIVESYVANYVMPKSLSGDAAHLAYASYYNMEYLLTWNCRHLANANKRGHIRIINGRLGLATPEIITPLELFKEEKGP
;
A
#
# COMPACT_ATOMS: atom_id res chain seq x y z
N MET A 1 -17.66 11.29 17.79
CA MET A 1 -17.02 10.06 18.31
C MET A 1 -15.52 10.30 18.41
N THR A 2 -15.01 10.60 19.61
CA THR A 2 -13.57 10.70 19.87
C THR A 2 -13.00 9.29 19.99
N PHE A 3 -12.47 8.77 18.88
CA PHE A 3 -11.75 7.49 18.85
C PHE A 3 -10.35 7.67 19.48
N ASP A 4 -10.00 6.83 20.45
CA ASP A 4 -8.63 6.76 20.97
C ASP A 4 -7.73 6.17 19.87
N ARG A 5 -6.93 7.05 19.23
CA ARG A 5 -5.98 6.68 18.17
C ARG A 5 -5.02 5.56 18.58
N ARG A 6 -4.71 5.41 19.88
CA ARG A 6 -3.78 4.37 20.35
C ARG A 6 -4.41 2.99 20.29
N LYS A 7 -5.70 2.86 20.64
CA LYS A 7 -6.44 1.60 20.53
C LYS A 7 -6.56 1.17 19.07
N SER A 8 -6.85 2.10 18.15
CA SER A 8 -6.95 1.76 16.72
C SER A 8 -5.63 1.28 16.11
N LEU A 9 -4.49 1.85 16.51
CA LEU A 9 -3.17 1.41 15.99
C LEU A 9 -2.80 0.00 16.46
N ALA A 10 -3.09 -0.34 17.71
CA ALA A 10 -2.90 -1.71 18.21
C ALA A 10 -3.77 -2.71 17.44
N THR A 11 -5.04 -2.38 17.21
CA THR A 11 -5.95 -3.22 16.42
C THR A 11 -5.48 -3.43 14.99
N PHE A 12 -4.99 -2.38 14.30
CA PHE A 12 -4.43 -2.54 12.94
C PHE A 12 -3.17 -3.42 12.93
N ALA A 13 -2.32 -3.31 13.95
CA ALA A 13 -1.16 -4.19 14.08
C ALA A 13 -1.58 -5.66 14.31
N ASP A 14 -2.61 -5.90 15.12
CA ASP A 14 -3.16 -7.25 15.33
C ASP A 14 -3.72 -7.84 14.02
N ILE A 15 -4.52 -7.06 13.30
CA ILE A 15 -5.09 -7.49 12.01
C ILE A 15 -3.99 -7.75 10.98
N THR A 16 -2.98 -6.89 10.88
CA THR A 16 -1.85 -7.13 9.96
C THR A 16 -1.11 -8.42 10.30
N ARG A 17 -0.89 -8.72 11.58
CA ARG A 17 -0.26 -9.97 12.00
C ARG A 17 -1.12 -11.18 11.65
N GLN A 18 -2.43 -11.09 11.89
CA GLN A 18 -3.37 -12.14 11.54
C GLN A 18 -3.38 -12.39 10.03
N TRP A 19 -3.47 -11.33 9.23
CA TRP A 19 -3.42 -11.42 7.76
C TRP A 19 -2.12 -12.08 7.30
N TRP A 20 -0.99 -11.72 7.92
CA TRP A 20 0.30 -12.34 7.58
C TRP A 20 0.32 -13.85 7.86
N TRP A 21 -0.31 -14.28 8.94
CA TRP A 21 -0.36 -15.68 9.34
C TRP A 21 -1.32 -16.50 8.47
N GLU A 22 -2.50 -15.97 8.19
CA GLU A 22 -3.60 -16.72 7.57
C GLU A 22 -3.65 -16.60 6.05
N MET A 23 -3.33 -15.41 5.53
CA MET A 23 -3.62 -15.05 4.14
C MET A 23 -2.36 -14.88 3.30
N ALA A 24 -1.23 -14.48 3.88
CA ALA A 24 -0.05 -14.14 3.08
C ALA A 24 0.49 -15.30 2.22
N GLY A 25 0.25 -16.55 2.60
CA GLY A 25 0.62 -17.73 1.80
C GLY A 25 -0.21 -17.91 0.52
N GLU A 26 -1.35 -17.23 0.40
CA GLU A 26 -2.27 -17.30 -0.73
C GLU A 26 -1.93 -16.28 -1.83
N TYR A 27 -0.95 -15.40 -1.57
CA TYR A 27 -0.55 -14.32 -2.48
C TYR A 27 0.94 -14.34 -2.76
N GLU A 28 1.30 -14.06 -4.00
CA GLU A 28 2.66 -13.60 -4.32
C GLU A 28 2.81 -12.16 -3.83
N ARG A 29 3.79 -11.94 -2.95
CA ARG A 29 3.94 -10.66 -2.24
C ARG A 29 5.17 -9.93 -2.74
N PHE A 30 4.99 -8.63 -2.87
CA PHE A 30 6.04 -7.73 -3.30
C PHE A 30 6.07 -6.48 -2.42
N ILE A 31 7.26 -5.93 -2.23
CA ILE A 31 7.48 -4.60 -1.66
C ILE A 31 8.25 -3.75 -2.67
N SER A 32 8.16 -2.43 -2.54
CA SER A 32 8.95 -1.49 -3.34
C SER A 32 10.10 -0.90 -2.53
N GLY A 33 11.04 -0.24 -3.23
CA GLY A 33 12.06 0.58 -2.55
C GLY A 33 11.44 1.65 -1.64
N ALA A 34 10.27 2.20 -2.00
CA ALA A 34 9.57 3.17 -1.16
C ALA A 34 9.16 2.60 0.20
N VAL A 35 8.80 1.31 0.28
CA VAL A 35 8.51 0.63 1.56
C VAL A 35 9.79 0.52 2.39
N VAL A 36 10.91 0.16 1.76
CA VAL A 36 12.20 0.06 2.44
C VAL A 36 12.62 1.42 3.01
N ASP A 37 12.57 2.48 2.19
CA ASP A 37 12.90 3.84 2.59
C ASP A 37 12.03 4.32 3.78
N GLU A 38 10.73 4.00 3.78
CA GLU A 38 9.81 4.31 4.88
C GLU A 38 10.14 3.53 6.16
N LEU A 39 10.50 2.25 6.03
CA LEU A 39 10.86 1.41 7.17
C LEU A 39 12.20 1.84 7.78
N GLU A 40 13.17 2.26 6.98
CA GLU A 40 14.49 2.72 7.44
C GLU A 40 14.43 4.12 8.05
N SER A 41 13.61 5.03 7.49
CA SER A 41 13.44 6.39 8.01
C SER A 41 12.55 6.49 9.24
N GLY A 42 11.74 5.46 9.51
CA GLY A 42 10.90 5.39 10.70
C GLY A 42 11.71 5.22 11.99
N ASN A 43 11.14 5.68 13.12
CA ASN A 43 11.65 5.38 14.45
C ASN A 43 10.50 4.91 15.34
N TYR A 44 10.34 3.60 15.49
CA TYR A 44 9.25 3.02 16.28
C TYR A 44 9.67 1.69 16.93
N PRO A 45 9.04 1.31 18.08
CA PRO A 45 9.55 0.26 18.96
C PRO A 45 9.71 -1.16 18.37
N ASN A 46 9.13 -1.42 17.19
CA ASN A 46 9.10 -2.74 16.56
C ASN A 46 9.74 -2.76 15.16
N GLN A 47 10.54 -1.76 14.81
CA GLN A 47 11.16 -1.61 13.49
C GLN A 47 11.92 -2.86 13.04
N GLU A 48 12.80 -3.41 13.89
CA GLU A 48 13.56 -4.64 13.57
C GLU A 48 12.65 -5.83 13.23
N LYS A 49 11.54 -6.00 13.94
CA LYS A 49 10.58 -7.08 13.69
C LYS A 49 9.86 -6.90 12.36
N ILE A 50 9.52 -5.66 12.00
CA ILE A 50 8.89 -5.35 10.72
C ILE A 50 9.87 -5.56 9.57
N ILE A 51 11.11 -5.10 9.71
CA ILE A 51 12.18 -5.31 8.72
C ILE A 51 12.40 -6.82 8.49
N ALA A 52 12.50 -7.61 9.56
CA ALA A 52 12.64 -9.06 9.45
C ALA A 52 11.44 -9.72 8.74
N LEU A 53 10.23 -9.24 8.98
CA LEU A 53 9.01 -9.73 8.32
C LEU A 53 9.04 -9.48 6.81
N VAL A 54 9.47 -8.29 6.39
CA VAL A 54 9.48 -7.91 4.97
C VAL A 54 10.72 -8.40 4.22
N SER A 55 11.78 -8.80 4.93
CA SER A 55 13.02 -9.33 4.33
C SER A 55 12.80 -10.62 3.54
N GLY A 56 11.72 -11.36 3.81
CA GLY A 56 11.31 -12.54 3.06
C GLY A 56 10.41 -12.23 1.84
N VAL A 57 10.15 -10.96 1.54
CA VAL A 57 9.27 -10.53 0.44
C VAL A 57 10.10 -10.05 -0.75
N SER A 58 9.65 -10.40 -1.95
CA SER A 58 10.31 -9.97 -3.18
C SER A 58 10.29 -8.45 -3.33
N LEU A 59 11.44 -7.87 -3.69
CA LEU A 59 11.56 -6.43 -3.94
C LEU A 59 11.31 -6.13 -5.42
N LEU A 60 10.45 -5.17 -5.69
CA LEU A 60 10.25 -4.63 -7.04
C LEU A 60 11.42 -3.69 -7.40
N PRO A 61 12.12 -3.94 -8.52
CA PRO A 61 13.19 -3.07 -8.97
C PRO A 61 12.73 -1.62 -9.13
N ARG A 62 13.62 -0.65 -8.87
CA ARG A 62 13.37 0.73 -9.29
C ARG A 62 13.75 0.87 -10.77
N LEU A 63 12.87 1.47 -11.54
CA LEU A 63 13.07 1.78 -12.96
C LEU A 63 12.96 3.28 -13.18
N ASP A 64 13.70 3.80 -14.16
CA ASP A 64 13.84 5.25 -14.41
C ASP A 64 12.49 5.93 -14.68
N ASP A 65 11.54 5.22 -15.29
CA ASP A 65 10.21 5.75 -15.60
C ASP A 65 9.32 5.99 -14.36
N LEU A 66 9.64 5.40 -13.20
CA LEU A 66 8.81 5.51 -12.00
C LEU A 66 8.75 6.95 -11.47
N ASP A 67 9.86 7.68 -11.52
CA ASP A 67 9.92 9.05 -11.03
C ASP A 67 9.00 9.96 -11.85
N GLY A 68 8.95 9.76 -13.18
CA GLY A 68 8.03 10.47 -14.07
C GLY A 68 6.55 10.16 -13.80
N ILE A 69 6.23 8.92 -13.40
CA ILE A 69 4.86 8.54 -13.01
C ILE A 69 4.46 9.22 -11.70
N VAL A 70 5.35 9.22 -10.70
CA VAL A 70 5.13 9.89 -9.41
C VAL A 70 4.91 11.39 -9.61
N GLU A 71 5.75 12.03 -10.42
CA GLU A 71 5.59 13.45 -10.78
C GLU A 71 4.24 13.70 -11.47
N SER A 72 3.83 12.82 -12.38
CA SER A 72 2.54 12.90 -13.06
C SER A 72 1.37 12.80 -12.07
N TYR A 73 1.45 11.90 -11.09
CA TYR A 73 0.43 11.79 -10.04
C TYR A 73 0.32 13.04 -9.18
N VAL A 74 1.46 13.64 -8.81
CA VAL A 74 1.47 14.90 -8.04
C VAL A 74 0.93 16.05 -8.87
N ALA A 75 1.36 16.18 -10.13
CA ALA A 75 0.92 17.24 -11.04
C ALA A 75 -0.59 17.17 -11.35
N ASN A 76 -1.15 15.97 -11.40
CA ASN A 76 -2.57 15.75 -11.62
C ASN A 76 -3.38 15.69 -10.31
N TYR A 77 -2.80 16.00 -9.15
CA TYR A 77 -3.49 15.97 -7.84
C TYR A 77 -4.06 14.60 -7.46
N VAL A 78 -3.50 13.51 -8.01
CA VAL A 78 -3.79 12.15 -7.54
C VAL A 78 -3.35 12.02 -6.09
N MET A 79 -2.19 12.57 -5.74
CA MET A 79 -1.73 12.75 -4.36
C MET A 79 -1.21 14.18 -4.17
N PRO A 80 -1.36 14.79 -2.97
CA PRO A 80 -0.70 16.05 -2.67
C PRO A 80 0.82 15.84 -2.64
N LYS A 81 1.57 16.89 -2.98
CA LYS A 81 3.05 16.86 -3.02
C LYS A 81 3.70 16.39 -1.71
N SER A 82 3.06 16.65 -0.57
CA SER A 82 3.51 16.20 0.75
C SER A 82 3.42 14.69 0.98
N LEU A 83 2.79 13.95 0.06
CA LEU A 83 2.59 12.50 0.14
C LEU A 83 3.21 11.81 -1.08
N SER A 84 4.45 12.17 -1.40
CA SER A 84 5.21 11.53 -2.48
C SER A 84 5.43 10.03 -2.25
N GLY A 85 5.54 9.58 -0.99
CA GLY A 85 5.57 8.15 -0.64
C GLY A 85 4.32 7.39 -1.09
N ASP A 86 3.13 7.91 -0.77
CA ASP A 86 1.86 7.33 -1.24
C ASP A 86 1.76 7.30 -2.78
N ALA A 87 2.26 8.35 -3.45
CA ALA A 87 2.31 8.39 -4.91
C ALA A 87 3.27 7.33 -5.47
N ALA A 88 4.42 7.12 -4.84
CA ALA A 88 5.38 6.08 -5.22
C ALA A 88 4.78 4.68 -5.05
N HIS A 89 4.12 4.38 -3.94
CA HIS A 89 3.44 3.09 -3.73
C HIS A 89 2.44 2.78 -4.84
N LEU A 90 1.61 3.77 -5.21
CA LEU A 90 0.67 3.62 -6.32
C LEU A 90 1.40 3.47 -7.66
N ALA A 91 2.49 4.20 -7.89
CA ALA A 91 3.24 4.14 -9.15
C ALA A 91 3.84 2.75 -9.36
N TYR A 92 4.47 2.19 -8.33
CA TYR A 92 4.98 0.81 -8.35
C TYR A 92 3.89 -0.20 -8.67
N ALA A 93 2.78 -0.17 -7.92
CA ALA A 93 1.70 -1.13 -8.11
C ALA A 93 1.07 -1.02 -9.52
N SER A 94 0.89 0.20 -10.02
CA SER A 94 0.36 0.47 -11.35
C SER A 94 1.29 0.08 -12.48
N TYR A 95 2.59 0.35 -12.35
CA TYR A 95 3.59 0.04 -13.37
C TYR A 95 3.80 -1.47 -13.51
N TYR A 96 3.93 -2.17 -12.40
CA TYR A 96 4.13 -3.62 -12.38
C TYR A 96 2.83 -4.43 -12.55
N ASN A 97 1.70 -3.77 -12.84
CA ASN A 97 0.39 -4.40 -13.03
C ASN A 97 0.00 -5.31 -11.85
N MET A 98 0.24 -4.82 -10.63
CA MET A 98 -0.15 -5.53 -9.41
C MET A 98 -1.67 -5.56 -9.30
N GLU A 99 -2.22 -6.71 -8.91
CA GLU A 99 -3.67 -6.85 -8.70
C GLU A 99 -4.15 -6.00 -7.50
N TYR A 100 -3.37 -6.01 -6.42
CA TYR A 100 -3.73 -5.36 -5.16
C TYR A 100 -2.62 -4.44 -4.66
N LEU A 101 -3.00 -3.27 -4.17
CA LEU A 101 -2.17 -2.41 -3.34
C LEU A 101 -2.73 -2.41 -1.91
N LEU A 102 -2.08 -3.18 -1.03
CA LEU A 102 -2.51 -3.36 0.35
C LEU A 102 -2.05 -2.19 1.23
N THR A 103 -2.97 -1.48 1.88
CA THR A 103 -2.64 -0.30 2.69
C THR A 103 -3.64 -0.04 3.82
N TRP A 104 -3.16 0.56 4.91
CA TRP A 104 -4.03 1.15 5.95
C TRP A 104 -4.31 2.64 5.73
N ASN A 105 -3.73 3.27 4.71
CA ASN A 105 -3.93 4.69 4.43
C ASN A 105 -5.27 4.92 3.70
N CYS A 106 -6.37 4.83 4.44
CA CYS A 106 -7.72 5.11 3.93
C CYS A 106 -7.99 6.59 3.67
N ARG A 107 -7.09 7.48 4.11
CA ARG A 107 -7.23 8.93 3.91
C ARG A 107 -6.88 9.31 2.47
N HIS A 108 -5.80 8.73 1.94
CA HIS A 108 -5.20 9.13 0.67
C HIS A 108 -5.21 8.02 -0.38
N LEU A 109 -4.79 6.80 -0.04
CA LEU A 109 -4.75 5.68 -0.98
C LEU A 109 -6.08 4.93 -1.05
N ALA A 110 -6.47 4.25 0.04
CA ALA A 110 -7.71 3.47 0.13
C ALA A 110 -8.95 4.37 0.34
N ASN A 111 -8.98 5.54 -0.30
CA ASN A 111 -10.12 6.46 -0.26
C ASN A 111 -11.00 6.24 -1.50
N ALA A 112 -12.21 5.74 -1.30
CA ALA A 112 -13.15 5.46 -2.39
C ALA A 112 -13.41 6.66 -3.31
N ASN A 113 -13.41 7.89 -2.77
CA ASN A 113 -13.63 9.11 -3.55
C ASN A 113 -12.48 9.42 -4.52
N LYS A 114 -11.30 8.82 -4.34
CA LYS A 114 -10.13 9.01 -5.21
C LYS A 114 -10.01 7.92 -6.27
N ARG A 115 -10.66 6.75 -6.10
CA ARG A 115 -10.55 5.61 -7.02
C ARG A 115 -10.87 5.97 -8.47
N GLY A 116 -11.92 6.77 -8.69
CA GLY A 116 -12.30 7.24 -10.03
C GLY A 116 -11.21 8.12 -10.67
N HIS A 117 -10.65 9.05 -9.89
CA HIS A 117 -9.59 9.94 -10.36
C HIS A 117 -8.31 9.16 -10.69
N ILE A 118 -7.90 8.23 -9.81
CA ILE A 118 -6.74 7.34 -10.04
C ILE A 118 -6.92 6.57 -11.35
N ARG A 119 -8.08 5.93 -11.56
CA ARG A 119 -8.37 5.20 -12.81
C ARG A 119 -8.24 6.07 -14.06
N ILE A 120 -8.73 7.31 -14.01
CA ILE A 120 -8.63 8.24 -15.15
C ILE A 120 -7.17 8.59 -15.45
N ILE A 121 -6.39 8.93 -14.42
CA ILE A 121 -4.99 9.33 -14.62
C ILE A 121 -4.15 8.14 -15.09
N ASN A 122 -4.28 6.98 -14.46
CA ASN A 122 -3.57 5.77 -14.89
C ASN A 122 -3.94 5.40 -16.33
N GLY A 123 -5.22 5.46 -16.70
CA GLY A 123 -5.67 5.21 -18.06
C GLY A 123 -5.04 6.16 -19.09
N ARG A 124 -4.86 7.45 -18.75
CA ARG A 124 -4.16 8.42 -19.61
C ARG A 124 -2.67 8.14 -19.75
N LEU A 125 -2.05 7.57 -18.71
CA LEU A 125 -0.65 7.19 -18.69
C LEU A 125 -0.40 5.79 -19.28
N GLY A 126 -1.45 5.06 -19.68
CA GLY A 126 -1.33 3.68 -20.15
C GLY A 126 -0.98 2.67 -19.05
N LEU A 127 -1.24 3.01 -17.78
CA LEU A 127 -0.91 2.19 -16.62
C LEU A 127 -2.11 1.39 -16.12
N ALA A 128 -1.82 0.26 -15.48
CA ALA A 128 -2.83 -0.49 -14.75
C ALA A 128 -3.30 0.27 -13.49
N THR A 129 -4.49 -0.05 -13.01
CA THR A 129 -4.98 0.45 -11.72
C THR A 129 -5.18 -0.73 -10.76
N PRO A 130 -4.34 -0.89 -9.73
CA PRO A 130 -4.53 -1.94 -8.74
C PRO A 130 -5.81 -1.69 -7.95
N GLU A 131 -6.40 -2.76 -7.40
CA GLU A 131 -7.40 -2.60 -6.35
C GLU A 131 -6.70 -2.15 -5.06
N ILE A 132 -7.07 -0.96 -4.58
CA ILE A 132 -6.48 -0.35 -3.38
C ILE A 132 -7.35 -0.69 -2.18
N ILE A 133 -6.83 -1.56 -1.34
CA ILE A 133 -7.61 -2.31 -0.34
C ILE A 133 -6.88 -2.37 1.01
N THR A 134 -7.66 -2.60 2.06
CA THR A 134 -7.18 -2.87 3.42
C THR A 134 -7.06 -4.38 3.65
N PRO A 135 -6.22 -4.84 4.61
CA PRO A 135 -6.14 -6.26 4.97
C PRO A 135 -7.48 -6.91 5.33
N LEU A 136 -8.43 -6.13 5.85
CA LEU A 136 -9.78 -6.60 6.19
C LEU A 136 -10.57 -7.10 4.98
N GLU A 137 -10.26 -6.62 3.77
CA GLU A 137 -10.95 -6.99 2.53
C GLU A 137 -10.43 -8.29 1.91
N LEU A 138 -9.39 -8.92 2.49
CA LEU A 138 -8.76 -10.12 1.94
C LEU A 138 -8.95 -11.39 2.78
N PHE A 139 -9.54 -11.31 3.97
CA PHE A 139 -9.81 -12.54 4.73
C PHE A 139 -10.82 -13.41 3.99
N LYS A 140 -10.59 -14.73 3.99
CA LYS A 140 -11.53 -15.70 3.43
C LYS A 140 -12.85 -15.60 4.17
N GLU A 141 -13.95 -15.70 3.43
CA GLU A 141 -15.26 -15.91 4.05
C GLU A 141 -15.22 -17.25 4.81
N GLU A 142 -15.48 -17.20 6.11
CA GLU A 142 -15.71 -18.43 6.87
C GLU A 142 -16.95 -19.09 6.29
N LYS A 143 -16.79 -20.28 5.71
CA LYS A 143 -17.95 -21.11 5.39
C LYS A 143 -18.64 -21.42 6.72
N GLY A 144 -19.77 -20.76 6.96
CA GLY A 144 -20.63 -21.06 8.10
C GLY A 144 -21.01 -22.55 8.09
N PRO A 145 -21.33 -23.11 9.27
CA PRO A 145 -21.78 -24.50 9.39
C PRO A 145 -23.00 -24.82 8.52
#